data_AF-A0A355RYV3-F1
#
_entry.id   AF-A0A355RYV3-F1
#
_cell.length_a   1.000
_cell.length_b   1.000
_cell.length_c   1.000
_cell.angle_alpha   90.00
_cell.angle_beta   90.00
_cell.angle_gamma   90.00
#
_symmetry.space_group_name_H-M   'P 1'
#
loop_
_entity.id
_entity.type
_entity.pdbx_description
1 polymer ?
#
loop_
_entity_poly.entity_id
_entity_poly.type
_entity_poly.pdbx_seq_one_letter_code
_entity_poly.pdbx_strand_id
1 'polypeptide(L)'
;MKSKVFKKSDCIMIAALILLMFLFLYHGIDIDYKIEDENIKINWFTGVSIPFKDIESVKMLDSTPNMIKIMGMDFMNIRQGIYSLEGIGRVKMYARDIRRKMVLVKTSKMTYALTPKDPIQFTKLLLEHNE
;
A
#
# COMPACT_ATOMS: atom_id res chain seq x y z
N MET A 1 11.61 -25.66 -41.03
CA MET A 1 11.44 -24.80 -39.85
C MET A 1 12.54 -23.74 -39.88
N LYS A 2 12.27 -22.51 -40.35
CA LYS A 2 13.30 -21.45 -40.45
C LYS A 2 13.58 -20.91 -39.05
N SER A 3 14.79 -21.11 -38.52
CA SER A 3 15.22 -20.45 -37.30
C SER A 3 15.26 -18.94 -37.54
N LYS A 4 14.52 -18.17 -36.73
CA LYS A 4 14.67 -16.71 -36.69
C LYS A 4 16.08 -16.43 -36.17
N VAL A 5 17.00 -16.04 -37.05
CA VAL A 5 18.31 -15.54 -36.66
C VAL A 5 18.09 -14.18 -36.00
N PHE A 6 18.29 -14.10 -34.69
CA PHE A 6 18.21 -12.85 -33.94
C PHE A 6 19.27 -11.88 -34.48
N LYS A 7 18.84 -10.70 -34.95
CA LYS A 7 19.76 -9.67 -35.41
C LYS A 7 20.38 -8.97 -34.21
N LYS A 8 21.57 -8.39 -34.37
CA LYS A 8 22.25 -7.62 -33.31
C LYS A 8 21.36 -6.50 -32.73
N SER A 9 20.50 -5.90 -33.56
CA SER A 9 19.48 -4.92 -33.16
C SER A 9 18.45 -5.49 -32.19
N ASP A 10 18.06 -6.75 -32.37
CA ASP A 10 17.04 -7.41 -31.54
C ASP A 10 17.60 -7.70 -30.14
N CYS A 11 18.88 -8.09 -30.06
CA CYS A 11 19.58 -8.24 -28.77
C CYS A 11 19.72 -6.91 -28.03
N ILE A 12 20.03 -5.81 -28.74
CA ILE A 12 20.11 -4.47 -28.12
C ILE A 12 18.75 -4.05 -27.59
N MET A 13 17.68 -4.27 -28.36
CA MET A 13 16.31 -3.93 -27.94
C MET A 13 15.88 -4.75 -26.72
N ILE A 14 16.17 -6.06 -26.70
CA ILE A 14 15.88 -6.92 -25.55
C ILE A 14 16.68 -6.48 -24.32
N ALA A 15 17.97 -6.19 -24.47
CA ALA A 15 18.80 -5.69 -23.37
C ALA A 15 18.29 -4.35 -22.82
N ALA A 16 17.86 -3.44 -23.68
CA ALA A 16 17.27 -2.16 -23.27
C ALA A 16 15.93 -2.37 -22.52
N LEU A 17 15.09 -3.29 -22.96
CA LEU A 17 13.82 -3.61 -22.30
C LEU A 17 14.06 -4.23 -20.90
N ILE A 18 15.04 -5.12 -20.79
CA ILE A 18 15.46 -5.72 -19.52
C ILE A 18 16.03 -4.65 -18.59
N LEU A 19 16.90 -3.76 -19.08
CA LEU A 19 17.44 -2.65 -18.28
C LEU A 19 16.33 -1.72 -17.78
N LEU A 20 15.38 -1.36 -18.65
CA LEU A 20 14.22 -0.55 -18.27
C LEU A 20 13.39 -1.23 -17.18
N MET A 21 13.13 -2.53 -17.33
CA MET A 21 12.43 -3.32 -16.31
C MET A 21 13.19 -3.34 -14.97
N PHE A 22 14.52 -3.49 -15.00
CA PHE A 22 15.37 -3.42 -13.81
C PHE A 22 15.35 -2.04 -13.16
N LEU A 23 15.37 -0.96 -13.93
CA LEU A 23 15.25 0.40 -13.39
C LEU A 23 13.89 0.63 -12.72
N PHE A 24 12.80 0.16 -13.33
CA PHE A 24 11.46 0.20 -12.73
C PHE A 24 11.38 -0.62 -11.44
N LEU A 25 12.01 -1.80 -11.40
CA LEU A 25 12.09 -2.64 -10.20
C LEU A 25 12.98 -2.01 -9.12
N TYR A 26 14.07 -1.34 -9.50
CA TYR A 26 15.02 -0.71 -8.58
C TYR A 26 14.41 0.45 -7.80
N HIS A 27 13.50 1.22 -8.41
CA HIS A 27 12.77 2.25 -7.68
C HIS A 27 11.89 1.69 -6.57
N GLY A 28 11.62 0.39 -6.57
CA GLY A 28 10.93 -0.29 -5.50
C GLY A 28 9.46 0.09 -5.47
N ILE A 29 8.63 -0.92 -5.28
CA ILE A 29 7.24 -0.70 -4.91
C ILE A 29 7.27 -0.24 -3.45
N ASP A 30 7.16 1.06 -3.16
CA ASP A 30 7.11 1.60 -1.79
C ASP A 30 5.71 2.15 -1.47
N ILE A 31 5.25 1.89 -0.24
CA ILE A 31 4.03 2.48 0.32
C ILE A 31 4.53 3.39 1.43
N ASP A 32 4.46 4.69 1.16
CA ASP A 32 4.80 5.72 2.15
C ASP A 32 3.53 6.38 2.67
N TYR A 33 3.58 6.82 3.93
CA TYR A 33 2.46 7.48 4.60
C TYR A 33 2.95 8.81 5.14
N LYS A 34 2.34 9.90 4.68
CA LYS A 34 2.63 11.24 5.15
C LYS A 34 1.38 11.86 5.75
N ILE A 35 1.56 12.56 6.87
CA ILE A 35 0.54 13.41 7.45
C ILE A 35 0.92 14.84 7.04
N GLU A 36 0.09 15.45 6.19
CA GLU A 36 0.30 16.81 5.67
C GLU A 36 -1.05 17.50 5.56
N ASP A 37 -1.14 18.78 5.94
CA ASP A 37 -2.31 19.64 5.72
C ASP A 37 -3.66 18.99 6.14
N GLU A 38 -3.72 18.40 7.35
CA GLU A 38 -4.91 17.69 7.87
C GLU A 38 -5.35 16.48 7.03
N ASN A 39 -4.44 15.90 6.25
CA ASN A 39 -4.69 14.72 5.42
C ASN A 39 -3.66 13.62 5.68
N ILE A 40 -4.11 12.36 5.64
CA ILE A 40 -3.24 11.20 5.45
C ILE A 40 -3.02 11.01 3.95
N LYS A 41 -1.81 11.29 3.48
CA LYS A 41 -1.36 10.98 2.11
C LYS A 41 -0.69 9.62 2.10
N ILE A 42 -1.31 8.66 1.43
CA ILE A 42 -0.76 7.33 1.15
C ILE A 42 -0.17 7.39 -0.25
N ASN A 43 1.14 7.33 -0.35
CA ASN A 43 1.82 7.36 -1.63
C ASN A 43 1.89 5.94 -2.20
N TRP A 44 1.07 5.68 -3.22
CA TRP A 44 0.98 4.42 -3.94
C TRP A 44 0.40 4.66 -5.33
N PHE A 45 1.07 4.30 -6.43
CA PHE A 45 0.67 4.46 -7.84
C PHE A 45 -0.25 5.66 -8.21
N THR A 46 -1.50 5.68 -7.76
CA THR A 46 -2.48 6.76 -7.96
C THR A 46 -2.54 7.82 -6.84
N GLY A 47 -1.85 7.60 -5.71
CA GLY A 47 -1.98 8.38 -4.47
C GLY A 47 -3.36 8.21 -3.82
N VAL A 48 -3.43 8.23 -2.49
CA VAL A 48 -4.70 8.32 -1.76
C VAL A 48 -4.58 9.38 -0.69
N SER A 49 -5.54 10.31 -0.63
CA SER A 49 -5.63 11.31 0.44
C SER A 49 -6.86 11.02 1.29
N ILE A 50 -6.67 10.93 2.60
CA ILE A 50 -7.75 10.74 3.58
C ILE A 50 -7.79 11.99 4.48
N PRO A 51 -8.79 12.86 4.32
CA PRO A 51 -8.96 14.02 5.20
C PRO A 51 -9.27 13.60 6.64
N PHE A 52 -8.71 14.30 7.62
CA PHE A 52 -8.96 14.01 9.04
C PHE A 52 -10.43 14.14 9.42
N LYS A 53 -11.13 15.14 8.87
CA LYS A 53 -12.58 15.32 9.04
C LYS A 53 -13.44 14.13 8.62
N ASP A 54 -12.93 13.24 7.76
CA ASP A 54 -13.67 12.08 7.29
C ASP A 54 -13.42 10.85 8.20
N ILE A 55 -12.47 10.94 9.14
CA ILE A 55 -12.10 9.87 10.06
C ILE A 55 -13.13 9.80 11.19
N GLU A 56 -13.84 8.68 11.27
CA GLU A 56 -14.82 8.43 12.34
C GLU A 56 -14.19 7.73 13.54
N SER A 57 -13.19 6.88 13.31
CA SER A 57 -12.48 6.18 14.38
C SER A 57 -11.15 5.63 13.89
N VAL A 58 -10.21 5.52 14.83
CA VAL A 58 -8.89 4.93 14.61
C VAL A 58 -8.67 3.82 15.64
N LYS A 59 -8.27 2.64 15.17
CA LYS A 59 -7.97 1.49 16.03
C LYS A 59 -6.62 0.89 15.66
N MET A 60 -5.71 0.84 16.62
CA MET A 60 -4.44 0.12 16.47
C MET A 60 -4.62 -1.34 16.87
N LEU A 61 -4.06 -2.24 16.07
CA LEU A 61 -3.99 -3.68 16.31
C LEU A 61 -2.51 -4.07 16.45
N ASP A 62 -2.19 -4.89 17.45
CA ASP A 62 -0.81 -5.33 17.69
C ASP A 62 -0.24 -6.21 16.57
N SER A 63 -1.10 -6.85 15.79
CA SER A 63 -0.71 -7.64 14.62
C SER A 63 -1.73 -7.51 13.49
N THR A 64 -1.29 -7.86 12.28
CA THR A 64 -2.19 -7.95 11.12
C THR A 64 -3.09 -9.18 11.26
N PRO A 65 -4.42 -9.01 11.42
CA PRO A 65 -5.34 -10.14 11.50
C PRO A 65 -5.42 -10.89 10.16
N ASN A 66 -5.97 -12.11 10.21
CA ASN A 66 -6.25 -12.86 8.99
C ASN A 66 -7.30 -12.13 8.15
N MET A 67 -7.00 -11.92 6.88
CA MET A 67 -7.87 -11.25 5.92
C MET A 67 -7.92 -12.05 4.62
N ILE A 68 -9.09 -12.08 4.01
CA ILE A 68 -9.29 -12.71 2.71
C ILE A 68 -9.06 -11.68 1.63
N LYS A 69 -8.09 -11.90 0.74
CA LYS A 69 -7.88 -11.02 -0.42
C LYS A 69 -9.05 -11.12 -1.39
N ILE A 70 -9.65 -9.98 -1.71
CA ILE A 70 -10.68 -9.89 -2.76
C ILE A 70 -10.02 -9.44 -4.07
N MET A 71 -9.21 -8.40 -4.04
CA MET A 71 -8.55 -7.83 -5.22
C MET A 71 -7.29 -7.09 -4.80
N GLY A 72 -6.17 -7.24 -5.50
CA GLY A 72 -4.96 -6.49 -5.18
C GLY A 72 -3.66 -7.22 -5.45
N MET A 73 -2.57 -6.65 -4.94
CA MET A 73 -1.21 -7.13 -5.06
C MET A 73 -0.70 -7.63 -3.70
N ASP A 74 -0.09 -8.82 -3.72
CA ASP A 74 0.63 -9.38 -2.58
C ASP A 74 2.04 -9.67 -3.04
N PHE A 75 3.01 -8.99 -2.42
CA PHE A 75 4.40 -9.17 -2.72
C PHE A 75 5.22 -9.26 -1.44
N MET A 76 5.65 -10.47 -1.09
CA MET A 76 6.29 -10.77 0.20
C MET A 76 5.48 -10.24 1.40
N ASN A 77 5.97 -9.19 2.07
CA ASN A 77 5.32 -8.57 3.23
C ASN A 77 4.49 -7.33 2.87
N ILE A 78 4.47 -6.94 1.59
CA ILE A 78 3.69 -5.82 1.08
C ILE A 78 2.35 -6.35 0.62
N ARG A 79 1.27 -5.72 1.07
CA ARG A 79 -0.10 -6.02 0.63
C ARG A 79 -0.82 -4.75 0.28
N GLN A 80 -1.41 -4.71 -0.91
CA GLN A 80 -2.21 -3.57 -1.34
C GLN A 80 -3.46 -4.04 -2.06
N GLY A 81 -4.61 -3.44 -1.75
CA GLY A 81 -5.85 -3.71 -2.47
C GLY A 81 -7.07 -3.76 -1.56
N ILE A 82 -8.08 -4.51 -1.96
CA ILE A 82 -9.32 -4.73 -1.23
C ILE A 82 -9.30 -6.10 -0.57
N TYR A 83 -9.54 -6.10 0.73
CA TYR A 83 -9.53 -7.27 1.58
C TYR A 83 -10.81 -7.36 2.39
N SER A 84 -11.22 -8.57 2.75
CA SER A 84 -12.29 -8.82 3.71
C SER A 84 -11.67 -9.12 5.06
N LEU A 85 -12.02 -8.31 6.06
CA LEU A 85 -11.64 -8.47 7.45
C LEU A 85 -12.85 -8.91 8.26
N GLU A 86 -12.70 -10.01 9.01
CA GLU A 86 -13.78 -10.53 9.85
C GLU A 86 -14.20 -9.49 10.90
N GLY A 87 -15.52 -9.31 11.08
CA GLY A 87 -16.10 -8.32 12.00
C GLY A 87 -16.16 -6.88 11.48
N ILE A 88 -15.42 -6.51 10.43
CA ILE A 88 -15.42 -5.15 9.83
C ILE A 88 -15.98 -5.16 8.40
N GLY A 89 -15.75 -6.23 7.64
CA GLY A 89 -16.13 -6.34 6.24
C GLY A 89 -15.01 -5.87 5.30
N ARG A 90 -15.36 -5.17 4.21
CA ARG A 90 -14.41 -4.77 3.16
C ARG A 90 -13.54 -3.61 3.62
N VAL A 91 -12.22 -3.78 3.52
CA VAL A 91 -11.22 -2.76 3.85
C VAL A 91 -10.28 -2.54 2.66
N LYS A 92 -9.79 -1.30 2.45
CA LYS A 92 -8.62 -1.11 1.58
C LYS A 92 -7.36 -1.24 2.41
N MET A 93 -6.53 -2.20 2.02
CA MET A 93 -5.24 -2.44 2.62
C MET A 93 -4.17 -1.66 1.87
N TYR A 94 -3.36 -0.94 2.63
CA TYR A 94 -2.10 -0.35 2.19
C TYR A 94 -1.08 -0.73 3.25
N ALA A 95 -0.49 -1.91 3.14
CA ALA A 95 0.46 -2.44 4.10
C ALA A 95 1.85 -2.54 3.47
N ARG A 96 2.79 -1.73 3.95
CA ARG A 96 4.21 -1.79 3.58
C ARG A 96 4.90 -3.03 4.14
N ASP A 97 4.57 -3.40 5.38
CA ASP A 97 5.09 -4.62 6.02
C ASP A 97 4.04 -5.16 7.00
N ILE A 98 3.42 -6.28 6.65
CA ILE A 98 2.39 -6.95 7.46
C ILE A 98 2.87 -7.39 8.85
N ARG A 99 4.18 -7.45 9.10
CA ARG A 99 4.75 -7.79 10.41
C ARG A 99 4.67 -6.61 11.40
N ARG A 100 4.41 -5.40 10.92
CA ARG A 100 4.21 -4.23 11.76
C ARG A 100 2.81 -4.21 12.35
N LYS A 101 2.63 -3.41 13.40
CA LYS A 101 1.29 -3.14 13.94
C LYS A 101 0.44 -2.47 12.87
N MET A 102 -0.84 -2.84 12.85
CA MET A 102 -1.79 -2.34 11.90
C MET A 102 -2.61 -1.23 12.52
N VAL A 103 -2.85 -0.16 11.77
CA VAL A 103 -3.75 0.92 12.14
C VAL A 103 -4.95 0.87 11.20
N LEU A 104 -6.12 0.64 11.78
CA LEU A 104 -7.40 0.72 11.10
C LEU A 104 -7.92 2.14 11.21
N VAL A 105 -8.19 2.77 10.07
CA VAL A 105 -8.78 4.10 9.98
C VAL A 105 -10.14 3.95 9.32
N LYS A 106 -11.21 4.12 10.09
CA LYS A 106 -12.58 4.08 9.59
C LYS A 106 -12.98 5.46 9.11
N THR A 107 -13.45 5.56 7.87
CA THR A 107 -14.07 6.77 7.35
C THR A 107 -15.52 6.52 6.97
N SER A 108 -16.25 7.60 6.70
CA SER A 108 -17.66 7.56 6.26
C SER A 108 -17.93 6.69 5.03
N LYS A 109 -16.92 6.51 4.16
CA LYS A 109 -17.05 5.72 2.94
C LYS A 109 -16.54 4.29 3.09
N MET A 110 -15.49 4.08 3.87
CA MET A 110 -14.79 2.80 3.92
C MET A 110 -13.73 2.76 5.03
N THR A 111 -13.23 1.57 5.34
CA THR A 111 -12.14 1.38 6.30
C THR A 111 -10.81 1.13 5.59
N TYR A 112 -9.76 1.80 6.06
CA TYR A 112 -8.40 1.66 5.58
C TYR A 112 -7.57 0.88 6.60
N ALA A 113 -6.80 -0.10 6.13
CA ALA A 113 -5.85 -0.87 6.93
C ALA A 113 -4.42 -0.47 6.55
N LEU A 114 -3.73 0.19 7.47
CA LEU A 114 -2.42 0.82 7.24
C LEU A 114 -1.35 0.16 8.13
N THR A 115 -0.10 0.11 7.68
CA THR A 115 1.04 -0.34 8.50
C THR A 115 2.16 0.71 8.49
N PRO A 116 1.93 1.87 9.15
CA PRO A 116 2.91 2.96 9.20
C PRO A 116 4.23 2.52 9.84
N LYS A 117 5.31 3.28 9.62
CA LYS A 117 6.63 2.98 10.18
C LYS A 117 6.64 3.07 11.72
N ASP A 118 5.95 4.07 12.26
CA ASP A 118 5.71 4.23 13.70
C ASP A 118 4.19 4.24 13.98
N PRO A 119 3.59 3.07 14.28
CA PRO A 119 2.14 2.95 14.53
C PRO A 119 1.66 3.71 15.76
N ILE A 120 2.51 3.87 16.78
CA ILE A 120 2.13 4.52 18.03
C ILE A 120 2.05 6.03 17.81
N GLN A 121 3.12 6.62 17.27
CA GLN A 121 3.14 8.05 16.96
C GLN A 121 2.08 8.41 15.92
N PHE A 122 1.93 7.60 14.87
CA PHE A 122 0.92 7.82 13.83
C PHE A 122 -0.50 7.83 14.41
N THR A 123 -0.83 6.87 15.27
CA THR A 123 -2.16 6.82 15.90
C THR A 123 -2.39 8.00 16.84
N LYS A 124 -1.38 8.39 17.63
CA LYS A 124 -1.46 9.55 18.53
C LYS A 124 -1.79 10.83 17.76
N LEU A 125 -1.09 11.07 16.65
CA LEU A 125 -1.33 12.25 15.80
C LEU A 125 -2.76 12.26 15.24
N LEU A 126 -3.30 11.11 14.83
CA LEU A 126 -4.67 11.04 14.30
C LEU A 126 -5.74 11.24 15.38
N LEU A 127 -5.46 10.86 16.63
CA LEU A 127 -6.39 11.08 17.74
C LEU A 127 -6.38 12.54 18.20
N GLU A 128 -5.21 13.18 18.26
CA GLU A 128 -5.08 14.61 18.63
C GLU A 128 -5.84 15.55 17.68
N HIS A 129 -6.06 15.16 16.42
CA HIS A 129 -6.81 15.97 15.45
C HIS A 129 -8.31 15.65 15.39
N ASN A 130 -8.78 14.65 16.16
CA ASN A 130 -10.20 14.25 16.22
C ASN A 130 -10.89 14.66 17.54
N GLU A 131 -10.16 15.31 18.45
CA GLU A 131 -10.70 16.00 19.64
C GLU A 131 -11.07 17.45 19.33
#